data_AF-A0A8N5F4Q7-F1
#
_entry.id   AF-A0A8N5F4Q7-F1
#
_cell.length_a   1.000
_cell.length_b   1.000
_cell.length_c   1.000
_cell.angle_alpha   90.00
_cell.angle_beta   90.00
_cell.angle_gamma   90.00
#
_symmetry.space_group_name_H-M   'P 1'
#
loop_
_entity.id
_entity.type
_entity.pdbx_description
1 polymer ?
#
loop_
_entity_poly.entity_id
_entity_poly.type
_entity_poly.pdbx_seq_one_letter_code
_entity_poly.pdbx_strand_id
1 'polypeptide(L)'
;MLDDIKKRFEFPNAVVQSQAVGHLIAAVLKEKVSSKKIKQASDQTPALNLLWEKCCSENVALRTACCEGLVALVVEKHAELDYVLHGALNLIPSA
;
A
#
# COMPACT_ATOMS: atom_id res chain seq x y z
N MET A 1 11.30 0.71 11.59
CA MET A 1 10.69 1.52 10.52
C MET A 1 9.28 1.03 10.19
N LEU A 2 9.09 -0.20 9.69
CA LEU A 2 7.74 -0.71 9.39
C LEU A 2 6.90 -0.88 10.68
N ASP A 3 7.52 -1.33 11.78
CA ASP A 3 6.85 -1.43 13.08
C ASP A 3 6.42 -0.07 13.64
N ASP A 4 7.19 0.99 13.38
CA ASP A 4 6.85 2.35 13.76
C ASP A 4 5.66 2.88 12.96
N ILE A 5 5.58 2.53 11.67
CA ILE A 5 4.43 2.83 10.81
C ILE A 5 3.19 2.08 11.31
N LYS A 6 3.32 0.79 11.62
CA LYS A 6 2.22 -0.02 12.18
C LYS A 6 1.69 0.59 13.48
N LYS A 7 2.58 0.97 14.41
CA LYS A 7 2.18 1.66 15.64
C LYS A 7 1.38 2.93 15.36
N ARG A 8 1.76 3.72 14.34
CA ARG A 8 1.03 4.95 13.95
C ARG A 8 -0.37 4.68 13.42
N PHE A 9 -0.63 3.51 12.84
CA PHE A 9 -1.98 3.12 12.42
C PHE A 9 -2.92 2.85 13.58
N GLU A 10 -2.39 2.38 14.72
CA GLU A 10 -3.18 2.11 15.93
C GLU A 10 -3.60 3.40 16.67
N PHE A 11 -2.99 4.55 16.36
CA PHE A 11 -3.43 5.82 16.95
C PHE A 11 -4.79 6.22 16.38
N PRO A 12 -5.81 6.54 17.21
CA PRO A 12 -7.14 6.92 16.75
C PRO A 12 -7.17 8.39 16.27
N ASN A 13 -6.28 8.72 15.33
CA ASN A 13 -6.14 10.04 14.74
C ASN A 13 -5.92 9.90 13.23
N ALA A 14 -6.90 10.36 12.45
CA ALA A 14 -6.89 10.23 11.00
C ALA A 14 -5.68 10.93 10.34
N VAL A 15 -5.22 12.06 10.88
CA VAL A 15 -4.06 12.79 10.34
C VAL A 15 -2.78 11.99 10.54
N VAL A 16 -2.58 11.41 11.73
CA VAL A 16 -1.42 10.56 12.03
C VAL A 16 -1.43 9.31 11.15
N GLN A 17 -2.60 8.70 10.96
CA GLN A 17 -2.78 7.53 10.10
C GLN A 17 -2.45 7.86 8.63
N SER A 18 -3.00 8.95 8.08
CA SER A 18 -2.70 9.39 6.70
C SER A 18 -1.22 9.71 6.50
N GLN A 19 -0.58 10.36 7.47
CA GLN A 19 0.88 10.58 7.40
C GLN A 19 1.66 9.27 7.41
N ALA A 20 1.22 8.28 8.21
CA ALA A 20 1.84 6.96 8.25
C ALA A 20 1.67 6.20 6.91
N VAL A 21 0.56 6.40 6.20
CA VAL A 21 0.39 5.88 4.83
C VAL A 21 1.40 6.52 3.88
N GLY A 22 1.62 7.84 3.96
CA GLY A 22 2.68 8.51 3.19
C GLY A 22 4.06 7.92 3.43
N HIS A 23 4.40 7.63 4.70
CA HIS A 23 5.64 6.95 5.04
C HIS A 23 5.70 5.51 4.54
N LEU A 24 4.57 4.80 4.51
CA LEU A 24 4.46 3.46 3.96
C LEU A 24 4.72 3.45 2.45
N ILE A 25 4.13 4.38 1.70
CA ILE A 25 4.36 4.52 0.26
C ILE A 25 5.84 4.82 -0.01
N ALA A 26 6.45 5.72 0.75
CA ALA A 26 7.88 6.01 0.63
C ALA A 26 8.74 4.76 0.91
N ALA A 27 8.36 3.92 1.88
CA ALA A 27 9.02 2.65 2.15
C ALA A 27 8.86 1.65 0.99
N VAL A 28 7.67 1.56 0.38
CA VAL A 28 7.43 0.74 -0.83
C VAL A 28 8.37 1.17 -1.95
N LEU A 29 8.45 2.47 -2.24
CA LEU A 29 9.33 2.99 -3.28
C LEU A 29 10.81 2.71 -3.00
N LYS A 30 11.22 2.81 -1.72
CA LYS A 30 12.59 2.50 -1.30
C LYS A 30 12.95 1.02 -1.43
N GLU A 31 12.02 0.12 -1.10
CA GLU A 31 12.22 -1.33 -1.27
C GLU A 31 12.27 -1.73 -2.75
N LYS A 32 11.67 -0.93 -3.63
CA LYS A 32 11.66 -1.15 -5.09
C LYS A 32 12.87 -0.62 -5.83
N VAL A 33 13.90 -0.06 -5.18
CA VAL A 33 15.05 0.59 -5.84
C VAL A 33 15.78 -0.31 -6.87
N SER A 34 15.67 -1.64 -6.79
CA SER A 34 16.22 -2.57 -7.79
C SER A 34 15.28 -2.88 -8.97
N SER A 35 13.97 -2.63 -8.84
CA SER A 35 12.94 -2.89 -9.87
C SER A 35 12.31 -1.58 -10.35
N LYS A 36 12.52 -1.22 -11.62
CA LYS A 36 11.99 0.02 -12.23
C LYS A 36 10.50 0.26 -12.00
N LYS A 37 9.69 -0.79 -11.87
CA LYS A 37 8.23 -0.71 -11.73
C LYS A 37 7.68 -1.93 -10.99
N ILE A 38 6.66 -1.72 -10.16
CA ILE A 38 5.90 -2.79 -9.53
C ILE A 38 5.04 -3.47 -10.59
N LYS A 39 5.28 -4.76 -10.79
CA LYS A 39 4.58 -5.62 -11.75
C LYS A 39 4.23 -6.95 -11.09
N GLN A 40 3.45 -7.78 -11.77
CA GLN A 40 3.01 -9.09 -11.24
C GLN A 40 4.17 -10.03 -10.89
N ALA A 41 5.26 -9.99 -11.67
CA ALA A 41 6.48 -10.74 -11.40
C ALA A 41 7.44 -10.07 -10.39
N SER A 42 7.08 -8.91 -9.83
CA SER A 42 7.91 -8.27 -8.81
C SER A 42 7.83 -9.05 -7.50
N ASP A 43 8.97 -9.14 -6.81
CA ASP A 43 8.99 -9.64 -5.44
C ASP A 43 8.06 -8.81 -4.55
N GLN A 44 7.30 -9.54 -3.73
CA GLN A 44 6.47 -8.97 -2.68
C GLN A 44 7.37 -8.49 -1.55
N THR A 45 7.39 -7.19 -1.33
CA THR A 45 8.22 -6.58 -0.29
C THR A 45 7.39 -6.36 0.98
N PRO A 46 8.01 -6.31 2.17
CA PRO A 46 7.28 -6.13 3.42
C PRO A 46 6.38 -4.89 3.45
N ALA A 47 6.84 -3.76 2.92
CA ALA A 47 6.04 -2.53 2.87
C ALA A 47 4.87 -2.67 1.89
N LEU A 48 5.08 -3.35 0.76
CA LEU A 48 4.03 -3.55 -0.25
C LEU A 48 2.93 -4.49 0.26
N ASN A 49 3.32 -5.56 0.96
CA ASN A 49 2.37 -6.45 1.63
C ASN A 49 1.55 -5.72 2.70
N LEU A 50 2.19 -4.86 3.50
CA LEU A 50 1.48 -4.08 4.50
C LEU A 50 0.49 -3.09 3.84
N LEU A 51 0.86 -2.47 2.72
CA LEU A 51 -0.02 -1.57 1.99
C LEU A 51 -1.28 -2.30 1.52
N TRP A 52 -1.13 -3.50 0.94
CA TRP A 52 -2.26 -4.34 0.55
C TRP A 52 -3.11 -4.78 1.74
N GLU A 53 -2.48 -5.21 2.84
CA GLU A 53 -3.19 -5.58 4.08
C GLU A 53 -4.08 -4.43 4.58
N LYS A 54 -3.56 -3.20 4.59
CA LYS A 54 -4.31 -2.03 5.07
C LYS A 54 -5.38 -1.54 4.10
N CYS A 55 -5.35 -1.95 2.82
CA CYS A 55 -6.48 -1.77 1.91
C CYS A 55 -7.72 -2.60 2.30
N CYS A 56 -7.57 -3.56 3.21
CA CYS A 56 -8.66 -4.33 3.78
C CYS A 56 -8.92 -3.98 5.26
N SER A 57 -8.46 -2.81 5.73
CA SER A 57 -8.69 -2.39 7.11
C SER A 57 -10.16 -2.05 7.38
N GLU A 58 -10.64 -2.36 8.59
CA GLU A 58 -11.94 -1.91 9.10
C GLU A 58 -12.02 -0.39 9.28
N ASN A 59 -10.88 0.28 9.47
CA ASN A 59 -10.82 1.73 9.54
C ASN A 59 -10.95 2.32 8.13
N VAL A 60 -12.13 2.90 7.85
CA VAL A 60 -12.47 3.48 6.54
C VAL A 60 -11.44 4.52 6.09
N ALA A 61 -11.00 5.42 6.96
CA ALA A 61 -10.06 6.48 6.59
C ALA A 61 -8.68 5.90 6.21
N LEU A 62 -8.18 4.94 7.00
CA LEU A 62 -6.92 4.25 6.72
C LEU A 62 -7.01 3.44 5.43
N ARG A 63 -8.10 2.70 5.26
CA ARG A 63 -8.38 1.92 4.05
C ARG A 63 -8.38 2.80 2.81
N THR A 64 -9.15 3.90 2.82
CA THR A 64 -9.21 4.85 1.72
C THR A 64 -7.83 5.41 1.39
N ALA A 65 -7.08 5.87 2.38
CA ALA A 65 -5.74 6.41 2.17
C ALA A 65 -4.77 5.36 1.56
N CYS A 66 -4.85 4.10 1.99
CA CYS A 66 -4.04 3.02 1.42
C CYS A 66 -4.42 2.70 -0.03
N CYS A 67 -5.73 2.65 -0.35
CA CYS A 67 -6.22 2.47 -1.72
C CYS A 67 -5.79 3.63 -2.64
N GLU A 68 -5.91 4.87 -2.17
CA GLU A 68 -5.40 6.06 -2.87
C GLU A 68 -3.89 5.98 -3.08
N GLY A 69 -3.15 5.45 -2.10
CA GLY A 69 -1.72 5.18 -2.22
C GLY A 69 -1.38 4.21 -3.35
N LEU A 70 -2.14 3.13 -3.52
CA LEU A 70 -1.97 2.20 -4.65
C LEU A 70 -2.27 2.89 -6.00
N VAL A 71 -3.30 3.72 -6.07
CA VAL A 71 -3.63 4.50 -7.28
C VAL A 71 -2.51 5.49 -7.59
N ALA A 72 -1.98 6.19 -6.58
CA ALA A 72 -0.87 7.12 -6.74
C ALA A 72 0.37 6.43 -7.29
N LEU A 73 0.69 5.21 -6.84
CA LEU A 73 1.79 4.42 -7.41
C LEU A 73 1.60 4.16 -8.91
N VAL A 74 0.36 3.96 -9.39
CA VAL A 74 0.08 3.77 -10.82
C VAL A 74 0.19 5.09 -11.59
N VAL A 75 -0.42 6.17 -11.07
CA VAL A 75 -0.42 7.50 -11.69
C VAL A 75 1.02 8.02 -11.86
N GLU A 76 1.84 7.87 -10.82
CA GLU A 76 3.26 8.26 -10.82
C GLU A 76 4.18 7.25 -11.53
N LYS A 77 3.60 6.26 -12.24
CA LYS A 77 4.31 5.24 -13.04
C LYS A 77 5.24 4.32 -12.23
N HIS A 78 5.09 4.27 -10.92
CA HIS A 78 5.80 3.34 -10.04
C HIS A 78 5.20 1.93 -10.03
N ALA A 79 3.92 1.76 -10.37
CA ALA A 79 3.24 0.48 -10.49
C ALA A 79 2.50 0.31 -11.82
N GLU A 80 2.36 -0.92 -12.29
CA GLU A 80 1.52 -1.24 -13.45
C GLU A 80 0.05 -1.28 -13.03
N LEU A 81 -0.83 -0.71 -13.86
CA LEU A 81 -2.27 -0.75 -13.63
C LEU A 81 -2.77 -2.20 -13.54
N ASP A 82 -2.29 -3.05 -14.45
CA ASP A 82 -2.65 -4.48 -14.48
C ASP A 82 -2.31 -5.20 -13.17
N TYR A 83 -1.14 -4.90 -12.59
CA TYR A 83 -0.75 -5.42 -11.28
C TYR A 83 -1.75 -5.03 -10.19
N VAL A 84 -2.16 -3.75 -10.14
CA VAL A 84 -3.09 -3.27 -9.11
C VAL A 84 -4.48 -3.84 -9.31
N LEU A 85 -4.96 -3.94 -10.55
CA LEU A 85 -6.26 -4.55 -10.85
C LEU A 85 -6.30 -6.04 -10.49
N HIS A 86 -5.27 -6.80 -10.87
CA HIS A 86 -5.16 -8.20 -10.47
C HIS A 86 -5.06 -8.37 -8.95
N GLY A 87 -4.29 -7.51 -8.27
CA GLY A 87 -4.21 -7.49 -6.82
C GLY A 87 -5.57 -7.26 -6.16
N ALA A 88 -6.32 -6.27 -6.63
CA ALA A 88 -7.65 -5.95 -6.13
C ALA A 88 -8.65 -7.09 -6.36
N LEU A 89 -8.65 -7.72 -7.54
CA LEU A 89 -9.51 -8.87 -7.85
C LEU A 89 -9.21 -10.06 -6.93
N ASN A 90 -7.94 -10.31 -6.60
CA ASN A 90 -7.55 -11.39 -5.69
C ASN A 90 -7.92 -11.14 -4.22
N LEU A 91 -8.26 -9.91 -3.83
CA LEU A 91 -8.75 -9.58 -2.49
C LEU A 91 -10.25 -9.83 -2.32
N ILE A 92 -10.98 -9.97 -3.43
CA ILE A 92 -12.40 -10.29 -3.40
C ILE A 92 -12.52 -11.80 -3.20
N PRO A 93 -13.16 -12.28 -2.11
CA PRO A 93 -13.42 -13.70 -1.94
C PRO A 93 -14.20 -14.21 -3.15
N SER A 94 -13.70 -15.26 -3.80
CA SER A 94 -14.50 -15.99 -4.77
C SER A 94 -15.75 -16.53 -4.07
N ALA A 95 -16.92 -16.13 -4.56
CA ALA A 95 -18.23 -16.54 -4.03
C ALA A 95 -18.43 -18.06 -4.09
#